data_AF-A0A7W1RW71-F1
#
_entry.id   AF-A0A7W1RW71-F1
#
_cell.length_a   1.000
_cell.length_b   1.000
_cell.length_c   1.000
_cell.angle_alpha   90.00
_cell.angle_beta   90.00
_cell.angle_gamma   90.00
#
_symmetry.space_group_name_H-M   'P 1'
#
loop_
_entity.id
_entity.type
_entity.pdbx_description
1 polymer ?
#
loop_
_entity_poly.entity_id
_entity_poly.type
_entity_poly.pdbx_seq_one_letter_code
_entity_poly.pdbx_strand_id
1 'polypeptide(L)'
;MPLLAKELRAGGEAGAVVEDRSEGAAALVWIGPPDEAVLRKASRAHIPIVALSDTELVPYVLPADVIRVPPGRGFPVAEIAAALARGLGENGTSLAARLPVLRPAVCKSLIAHFAKRNAIVSAAIFVPGVDMPVLTLNQVRLVLRIALAYGQEIDRNRAAELLGVVGAGLGFRAVARELLDLVPVAGWAVKGAIAYSGTKAVGEAAVRYFDARA
;
A
#
# COMPACT_ATOMS: atom_id res chain seq x y z
N MET A 1 -15.49 15.38 -17.53
CA MET A 1 -14.22 14.64 -17.30
C MET A 1 -13.18 15.39 -16.45
N PRO A 2 -13.00 16.73 -16.48
CA PRO A 2 -11.92 17.38 -15.71
C PRO A 2 -12.12 17.35 -14.18
N LEU A 3 -13.32 16.97 -13.72
CA LEU A 3 -13.65 16.92 -12.30
C LEU A 3 -12.90 15.81 -11.55
N LEU A 4 -12.86 14.57 -12.06
CA LEU A 4 -12.11 13.49 -11.39
C LEU A 4 -10.62 13.78 -11.39
N ALA A 5 -10.07 14.23 -12.52
CA ALA A 5 -8.65 14.55 -12.61
C ALA A 5 -8.28 15.69 -11.64
N LYS A 6 -9.17 16.69 -11.47
CA LYS A 6 -9.03 17.73 -10.44
C LYS A 6 -9.07 17.16 -9.01
N GLU A 7 -10.00 16.26 -8.72
CA GLU A 7 -10.13 15.63 -7.41
C GLU A 7 -8.93 14.73 -7.08
N LEU A 8 -8.42 13.97 -8.05
CA LEU A 8 -7.23 13.15 -7.88
C LEU A 8 -5.95 14.00 -7.68
N ARG A 9 -5.86 15.14 -8.37
CA ARG A 9 -4.76 16.11 -8.21
C ARG A 9 -4.87 16.95 -6.93
N ALA A 10 -5.93 16.81 -6.13
CA ALA A 10 -6.16 17.67 -4.98
C ALA A 10 -4.97 17.65 -3.99
N GLY A 11 -4.35 18.82 -3.79
CA GLY A 11 -3.18 19.00 -2.94
C GLY A 11 -1.86 18.42 -3.49
N GLY A 12 -1.88 17.87 -4.71
CA GLY A 12 -0.73 17.18 -5.32
C GLY A 12 -0.17 17.88 -6.56
N GLU A 13 0.70 17.17 -7.26
CA GLU A 13 1.30 17.63 -8.50
C GLU A 13 0.31 17.62 -9.67
N ALA A 14 0.18 18.74 -10.36
CA ALA A 14 -0.73 18.87 -11.50
C ALA A 14 -0.41 17.86 -12.63
N GLY A 15 0.87 17.58 -12.87
CA GLY A 15 1.35 16.66 -13.92
C GLY A 15 1.31 15.17 -13.56
N ALA A 16 0.87 14.80 -12.36
CA ALA A 16 0.84 13.39 -11.93
C ALA A 16 -0.41 12.64 -12.43
N VAL A 17 -1.46 13.34 -12.84
CA VAL A 17 -2.62 12.78 -13.54
C VAL A 17 -2.65 13.35 -14.94
N VAL A 18 -2.74 12.49 -15.95
CA VAL A 18 -2.81 12.87 -17.36
C VAL A 18 -4.07 12.26 -17.97
N GLU A 19 -4.78 13.04 -18.77
CA GLU A 19 -6.02 12.63 -19.44
C GLU A 19 -5.69 12.15 -20.86
N ASP A 20 -6.51 11.24 -21.40
CA ASP A 20 -6.42 10.71 -22.77
C ASP A 20 -5.07 10.09 -23.18
N ARG A 21 -4.27 9.64 -22.20
CA ARG A 21 -2.98 9.00 -22.42
C ARG A 21 -2.79 7.79 -21.52
N SER A 22 -2.53 6.63 -22.13
CA SER A 22 -2.21 5.38 -21.41
C SER A 22 -0.73 4.98 -21.49
N GLU A 23 0.04 5.52 -22.45
CA GLU A 23 1.46 5.19 -22.61
C GLU A 23 2.32 5.79 -21.50
N GLY A 24 3.13 4.93 -20.85
CA GLY A 24 4.00 5.33 -19.74
C GLY A 24 3.25 5.59 -18.42
N ALA A 25 1.96 5.31 -18.35
CA ALA A 25 1.18 5.48 -17.13
C ALA A 25 1.51 4.38 -16.10
N ALA A 26 1.61 4.77 -14.82
CA ALA A 26 1.78 3.82 -13.73
C ALA A 26 0.50 3.03 -13.43
N ALA A 27 -0.67 3.64 -13.68
CA ALA A 27 -1.98 3.02 -13.60
C ALA A 27 -2.95 3.77 -14.53
N LEU A 28 -4.01 3.08 -14.96
CA LEU A 28 -5.07 3.62 -15.81
C LEU A 28 -6.38 3.68 -15.02
N VAL A 29 -7.01 4.87 -14.99
CA VAL A 29 -8.39 5.02 -14.52
C VAL A 29 -9.28 5.24 -15.74
N TRP A 30 -10.16 4.28 -16.03
CA TRP A 30 -11.05 4.30 -17.18
C TRP A 30 -12.44 4.78 -16.76
N ILE A 31 -13.08 5.64 -17.58
CA ILE A 31 -14.45 6.11 -17.32
C ILE A 31 -15.22 6.09 -18.62
N GLY A 32 -16.44 5.55 -18.56
CA GLY A 32 -17.34 5.47 -19.72
C GLY A 32 -17.30 4.09 -20.38
N PRO A 33 -17.85 3.97 -21.60
CA PRO A 33 -17.99 2.68 -22.27
C PRO A 33 -16.61 2.04 -22.48
N PRO A 34 -16.48 0.71 -22.33
CA PRO A 34 -15.21 0.02 -22.48
C PRO A 34 -14.67 0.13 -23.92
N ASP A 35 -13.48 0.71 -24.07
CA ASP A 35 -12.70 0.60 -25.31
C ASP A 35 -11.77 -0.61 -25.20
N GLU A 36 -12.11 -1.66 -25.93
CA GLU A 36 -11.38 -2.91 -25.87
C GLU A 36 -9.90 -2.77 -26.27
N ALA A 37 -9.60 -1.92 -27.26
CA ALA A 37 -8.24 -1.76 -27.76
C ALA A 37 -7.33 -1.10 -26.72
N VAL A 38 -7.82 -0.06 -26.04
CA VAL A 38 -7.07 0.64 -24.99
C VAL A 38 -6.90 -0.24 -23.76
N LEU A 39 -7.97 -0.87 -23.29
CA LEU A 39 -7.95 -1.73 -22.11
C LEU A 39 -7.04 -2.95 -22.32
N ARG A 40 -7.10 -3.57 -23.51
CA ARG A 40 -6.22 -4.68 -23.88
C ARG A 40 -4.75 -4.25 -23.94
N LYS A 41 -4.45 -3.07 -24.49
CA LYS A 41 -3.07 -2.54 -24.54
C LYS A 41 -2.52 -2.31 -23.13
N ALA A 42 -3.30 -1.68 -22.24
CA ALA A 42 -2.90 -1.44 -20.85
C ALA A 42 -2.69 -2.76 -20.09
N SER A 43 -3.60 -3.72 -20.23
CA SER A 43 -3.50 -5.04 -19.61
C SER A 43 -2.26 -5.81 -20.09
N ARG A 44 -1.95 -5.79 -21.39
CA ARG A 44 -0.71 -6.38 -21.95
C ARG A 44 0.56 -5.70 -21.43
N ALA A 45 0.51 -4.40 -21.17
CA ALA A 45 1.60 -3.65 -20.57
C ALA A 45 1.71 -3.83 -19.04
N HIS A 46 0.86 -4.67 -18.44
CA HIS A 46 0.76 -4.87 -16.98
C HIS A 46 0.49 -3.58 -16.20
N ILE A 47 -0.18 -2.62 -16.84
CA ILE A 47 -0.63 -1.38 -16.20
C ILE A 47 -1.92 -1.72 -15.43
N PRO A 48 -1.98 -1.50 -14.09
CA PRO A 48 -3.20 -1.68 -13.33
C PRO A 48 -4.32 -0.80 -13.88
N ILE A 49 -5.51 -1.38 -14.06
CA ILE A 49 -6.68 -0.69 -14.61
C ILE A 49 -7.76 -0.63 -13.55
N VAL A 50 -8.30 0.55 -13.30
CA VAL A 50 -9.49 0.78 -12.47
C VAL A 50 -10.57 1.37 -13.36
N ALA A 51 -11.71 0.68 -13.50
CA ALA A 51 -12.78 1.11 -14.39
C ALA A 51 -13.98 1.65 -13.61
N LEU A 52 -14.45 2.84 -13.97
CA LEU A 52 -15.70 3.41 -13.48
C LEU A 52 -16.78 3.08 -14.51
N SER A 53 -17.67 2.16 -14.15
CA SER A 53 -18.71 1.65 -15.05
C SER A 53 -20.01 1.38 -14.30
N ASP A 54 -21.13 1.48 -15.00
CA ASP A 54 -22.43 1.01 -14.51
C ASP A 54 -22.59 -0.51 -14.65
N THR A 55 -21.73 -1.14 -15.47
CA THR A 55 -21.67 -2.60 -15.67
C THR A 55 -20.69 -3.25 -14.70
N GLU A 56 -21.00 -4.46 -14.24
CA GLU A 56 -20.11 -5.23 -13.33
C GLU A 56 -18.91 -5.84 -14.06
N LEU A 57 -19.03 -6.03 -15.38
CA LEU A 57 -18.01 -6.65 -16.20
C LEU A 57 -17.47 -5.63 -17.21
N VAL A 58 -16.16 -5.42 -17.14
CA VAL A 58 -15.39 -4.58 -18.05
C VAL A 58 -14.25 -5.45 -18.60
N PRO A 59 -14.12 -5.62 -19.92
CA PRO A 59 -13.07 -6.45 -20.51
C PRO A 59 -11.67 -6.07 -20.03
N TYR A 60 -10.82 -7.07 -19.74
CA TYR A 60 -9.43 -6.90 -19.29
C TYR A 60 -9.25 -6.23 -17.91
N VAL A 61 -10.34 -5.96 -17.19
CA VAL A 61 -10.32 -5.38 -15.84
C VAL A 61 -10.77 -6.43 -14.84
N LEU A 62 -10.08 -6.54 -13.71
CA LEU A 62 -10.50 -7.44 -12.64
C LEU A 62 -11.83 -6.95 -12.03
N PRO A 63 -12.77 -7.85 -11.69
CA PRO A 63 -14.03 -7.44 -11.06
C PRO A 63 -13.84 -6.59 -9.80
N ALA A 64 -12.78 -6.83 -9.03
CA ALA A 64 -12.44 -6.07 -7.84
C ALA A 64 -11.99 -4.62 -8.12
N ASP A 65 -11.67 -4.30 -9.37
CA ASP A 65 -11.20 -2.98 -9.82
C ASP A 65 -12.23 -2.28 -10.73
N VAL A 66 -13.43 -2.83 -10.85
CA VAL A 66 -14.60 -2.17 -11.42
C VAL A 66 -15.37 -1.46 -10.30
N ILE A 67 -15.46 -0.14 -10.38
CA ILE A 67 -16.13 0.71 -9.40
C ILE A 67 -17.41 1.24 -10.01
N ARG A 68 -18.53 0.96 -9.34
CA ARG A 68 -19.85 1.43 -9.79
C ARG A 68 -20.06 2.88 -9.37
N VAL A 69 -20.45 3.73 -10.32
CA VAL A 69 -20.68 5.17 -10.07
C VAL A 69 -22.13 5.51 -10.40
N PRO A 70 -23.04 5.53 -9.40
CA PRO A 70 -24.43 5.90 -9.64
C PRO A 70 -24.55 7.31 -10.24
N PRO A 71 -25.47 7.52 -11.20
CA PRO A 71 -25.72 8.85 -11.77
C PRO A 71 -26.05 9.88 -10.68
N GLY A 72 -25.47 11.08 -10.80
CA GLY A 72 -25.71 12.18 -9.86
C GLY A 72 -24.93 12.10 -8.55
N ARG A 73 -24.18 11.02 -8.29
CA ARG A 73 -23.19 10.94 -7.21
C ARG A 73 -21.84 11.45 -7.72
N GLY A 74 -21.11 12.22 -6.90
CA GLY A 74 -19.72 12.58 -7.21
C GLY A 74 -18.82 11.35 -7.35
N PHE A 75 -17.58 11.54 -7.81
CA PHE A 75 -16.68 10.41 -8.01
C PHE A 75 -16.24 9.81 -6.66
N PRO A 76 -16.23 8.47 -6.53
CA PRO A 76 -15.81 7.81 -5.29
C PRO A 76 -14.28 7.75 -5.20
N VAL A 77 -13.65 8.90 -4.98
CA VAL A 77 -12.18 9.05 -4.99
C VAL A 77 -11.48 8.09 -4.03
N ALA A 78 -12.07 7.84 -2.86
CA ALA A 78 -11.51 6.90 -1.87
C ALA A 78 -11.52 5.44 -2.38
N GLU A 79 -12.55 5.03 -3.11
CA GLU A 79 -12.64 3.68 -3.70
C GLU A 79 -11.66 3.53 -4.84
N ILE A 80 -11.54 4.57 -5.69
CA ILE A 80 -10.55 4.63 -6.77
C ILE A 80 -9.14 4.53 -6.19
N ALA A 81 -8.84 5.31 -5.16
CA ALA A 81 -7.55 5.28 -4.48
C ALA A 81 -7.25 3.90 -3.89
N ALA A 82 -8.26 3.23 -3.29
CA ALA A 82 -8.12 1.88 -2.77
C ALA A 82 -7.86 0.84 -3.86
N ALA A 83 -8.52 0.94 -5.01
CA ALA A 83 -8.29 0.07 -6.17
C ALA A 83 -6.88 0.28 -6.75
N LEU A 84 -6.48 1.54 -6.96
CA LEU A 84 -5.13 1.89 -7.40
C LEU A 84 -4.06 1.36 -6.43
N ALA A 85 -4.26 1.53 -5.12
CA ALA A 85 -3.34 1.05 -4.09
C ALA A 85 -3.20 -0.48 -4.04
N ARG A 86 -4.23 -1.24 -4.45
CA ARG A 86 -4.15 -2.70 -4.59
C ARG A 86 -3.37 -3.08 -5.84
N GLY A 87 -3.73 -2.50 -6.99
CA GLY A 87 -3.11 -2.81 -8.27
C GLY A 87 -1.64 -2.42 -8.35
N LEU A 88 -1.27 -1.27 -7.77
CA LEU A 88 0.12 -0.78 -7.75
C LEU A 88 0.98 -1.48 -6.69
N GLY A 89 0.37 -2.03 -5.64
CA GLY A 89 1.08 -2.60 -4.50
C GLY A 89 2.12 -1.64 -3.91
N GLU A 90 3.35 -2.14 -3.74
CA GLU A 90 4.45 -1.34 -3.18
C GLU A 90 4.85 -0.14 -4.06
N ASN A 91 4.62 -0.21 -5.37
CA ASN A 91 4.95 0.85 -6.33
C ASN A 91 4.00 2.06 -6.21
N GLY A 92 2.86 1.90 -5.53
CA GLY A 92 1.93 3.00 -5.28
C GLY A 92 2.50 4.10 -4.38
N THR A 93 3.61 3.82 -3.70
CA THR A 93 4.34 4.75 -2.84
C THR A 93 4.75 6.04 -3.56
N SER A 94 5.34 5.92 -4.76
CA SER A 94 5.77 7.09 -5.53
C SER A 94 4.58 7.93 -6.02
N LEU A 95 3.47 7.28 -6.34
CA LEU A 95 2.26 7.97 -6.74
C LEU A 95 1.61 8.71 -5.56
N ALA A 96 1.62 8.11 -4.36
CA ALA A 96 1.12 8.75 -3.14
C ALA A 96 1.96 9.97 -2.70
N ALA A 97 3.27 9.98 -2.99
CA ALA A 97 4.12 11.14 -2.77
C ALA A 97 3.64 12.35 -3.57
N ARG A 98 3.30 12.11 -4.86
CA ARG A 98 2.87 13.12 -5.83
C ARG A 98 1.39 13.46 -5.75
N LEU A 99 0.56 12.53 -5.29
CA LEU A 99 -0.89 12.63 -5.16
C LEU A 99 -1.32 12.32 -3.71
N PRO A 100 -1.42 13.34 -2.83
CA PRO A 100 -1.71 13.15 -1.41
C PRO A 100 -3.01 12.40 -1.14
N VAL A 101 -4.00 12.55 -2.01
CA VAL A 101 -5.29 11.85 -1.93
C VAL A 101 -5.15 10.32 -1.90
N LEU A 102 -4.05 9.78 -2.44
CA LEU A 102 -3.78 8.35 -2.46
C LEU A 102 -3.09 7.85 -1.18
N ARG A 103 -2.49 8.73 -0.37
CA ARG A 103 -1.71 8.35 0.82
C ARG A 103 -2.48 7.44 1.78
N PRO A 104 -3.74 7.72 2.16
CA PRO A 104 -4.47 6.87 3.09
C PRO A 104 -4.67 5.45 2.54
N ALA A 105 -5.01 5.35 1.26
CA ALA A 105 -5.25 4.07 0.59
C ALA A 105 -3.96 3.26 0.39
N VAL A 106 -2.89 3.92 -0.07
CA VAL A 106 -1.57 3.29 -0.29
C VAL A 106 -0.97 2.83 1.03
N CYS A 107 -0.99 3.67 2.07
CA CYS A 107 -0.47 3.28 3.39
C CYS A 107 -1.26 2.11 3.97
N LYS A 108 -2.60 2.13 3.90
CA LYS A 108 -3.44 1.01 4.35
C LYS A 108 -3.12 -0.30 3.61
N SER A 109 -2.93 -0.21 2.29
CA SER A 109 -2.55 -1.36 1.44
C SER A 109 -1.18 -1.92 1.83
N LEU A 110 -0.16 -1.06 1.97
CA LEU A 110 1.18 -1.43 2.43
C LEU A 110 1.15 -2.13 3.80
N ILE A 111 0.47 -1.53 4.78
CA ILE A 111 0.37 -2.09 6.13
C ILE A 111 -0.25 -3.49 6.10
N ALA A 112 -1.37 -3.65 5.37
CA ALA A 112 -2.04 -4.94 5.25
C ALA A 112 -1.16 -5.99 4.57
N HIS A 113 -0.45 -5.60 3.50
CA HIS A 113 0.45 -6.49 2.76
C HIS A 113 1.62 -6.97 3.64
N PHE A 114 2.32 -6.04 4.28
CA PHE A 114 3.46 -6.34 5.16
C PHE A 114 3.05 -7.14 6.39
N ALA A 115 1.92 -6.79 7.02
CA ALA A 115 1.40 -7.51 8.17
C ALA A 115 1.05 -8.96 7.80
N LYS A 116 0.37 -9.18 6.67
CA LYS A 116 0.05 -10.53 6.18
C LYS A 116 1.31 -11.33 5.85
N ARG A 117 2.29 -10.72 5.18
CA ARG A 117 3.57 -11.36 4.85
C ARG A 117 4.33 -11.77 6.10
N ASN A 118 4.42 -10.88 7.09
CA ASN A 118 5.08 -11.15 8.36
C ASN A 118 4.35 -12.22 9.18
N ALA A 119 3.02 -12.25 9.14
CA ALA A 119 2.23 -13.31 9.75
C ALA A 119 2.58 -14.69 9.16
N ILE A 120 2.61 -14.77 7.83
CA ILE A 120 2.95 -16.01 7.11
C ILE A 120 4.39 -16.44 7.43
N VAL A 121 5.36 -15.53 7.37
CA VAL A 121 6.77 -15.83 7.68
C VAL A 121 6.92 -16.34 9.12
N SER A 122 6.29 -15.68 10.10
CA SER A 122 6.38 -16.06 11.51
C SER A 122 5.61 -17.34 11.84
N ALA A 123 4.57 -17.68 11.06
CA ALA A 123 3.84 -18.94 11.21
C ALA A 123 4.54 -20.13 10.52
N ALA A 124 5.29 -19.88 9.43
CA ALA A 124 5.92 -20.93 8.62
C ALA A 124 7.29 -21.38 9.13
N ILE A 125 8.04 -20.49 9.82
CA ILE A 125 9.38 -20.79 10.32
C ILE A 125 9.26 -21.39 11.73
N PHE A 126 9.49 -22.69 11.85
CA PHE A 126 9.49 -23.42 13.12
C PHE A 126 10.81 -23.29 13.90
N VAL A 127 11.86 -22.75 13.30
CA VAL A 127 13.19 -22.62 13.92
C VAL A 127 13.23 -21.33 14.75
N PRO A 128 13.39 -21.41 16.09
CA PRO A 128 13.54 -20.22 16.94
C PRO A 128 14.71 -19.35 16.48
N GLY A 129 14.52 -18.03 16.43
CA GLY A 129 15.56 -17.04 16.11
C GLY A 129 15.80 -16.76 14.62
N VAL A 130 15.31 -17.58 13.69
CA VAL A 130 15.55 -17.41 12.23
C VAL A 130 14.53 -16.46 11.57
N ASP A 131 13.32 -16.33 12.10
CA ASP A 131 12.29 -15.45 11.57
C ASP A 131 12.53 -13.97 11.93
N MET A 132 13.27 -13.70 13.00
CA MET A 132 13.42 -12.37 13.58
C MET A 132 14.12 -11.33 12.68
N PRO A 133 15.23 -11.65 11.99
CA PRO A 133 15.88 -10.68 11.09
C PRO A 133 14.99 -10.31 9.89
N VAL A 134 14.29 -11.29 9.33
CA VAL A 134 13.41 -11.10 8.16
C VAL A 134 12.20 -10.24 8.51
N LEU A 135 11.54 -10.52 9.64
CA LEU A 135 10.39 -9.75 10.10
C LEU A 135 10.75 -8.29 10.39
N THR A 136 11.91 -8.08 11.01
CA THR A 136 12.43 -6.74 11.32
C THR A 136 12.74 -5.97 10.05
N LEU A 137 13.42 -6.60 9.08
CA LEU A 137 13.73 -5.98 7.79
C LEU A 137 12.46 -5.58 7.03
N ASN A 138 11.42 -6.42 7.07
CA ASN A 138 10.13 -6.12 6.46
C ASN A 138 9.44 -4.92 7.14
N GLN A 139 9.49 -4.83 8.48
CA GLN A 139 8.92 -3.70 9.22
C GLN A 139 9.66 -2.39 8.93
N VAL A 140 10.99 -2.44 8.86
CA VAL A 140 11.85 -1.35 8.41
C VAL A 140 11.43 -0.89 7.00
N ARG A 141 11.31 -1.82 6.06
CA ARG A 141 10.91 -1.51 4.67
C ARG A 141 9.52 -0.89 4.60
N LEU A 142 8.57 -1.35 5.42
CA LEU A 142 7.24 -0.75 5.54
C LEU A 142 7.33 0.72 5.96
N VAL A 143 8.09 1.04 7.00
CA VAL A 143 8.25 2.42 7.49
C VAL A 143 8.89 3.32 6.44
N LEU A 144 9.94 2.85 5.76
CA LEU A 144 10.58 3.61 4.68
C LEU A 144 9.60 3.89 3.53
N ARG A 145 8.73 2.94 3.18
CA ARG A 145 7.71 3.18 2.16
C ARG A 145 6.64 4.16 2.60
N ILE A 146 6.20 4.10 3.85
CA ILE A 146 5.27 5.10 4.37
C ILE A 146 5.93 6.49 4.29
N ALA A 147 7.18 6.64 4.73
CA ALA A 147 7.91 7.90 4.63
C ALA A 147 7.99 8.43 3.18
N LEU A 148 8.32 7.57 2.22
CA LEU A 148 8.33 7.91 0.80
C LEU A 148 6.93 8.32 0.28
N ALA A 149 5.85 7.67 0.74
CA ALA A 149 4.48 8.04 0.37
C ALA A 149 4.10 9.45 0.85
N TYR A 150 4.73 9.92 1.93
CA TYR A 150 4.61 11.28 2.43
C TYR A 150 5.59 12.28 1.77
N GLY A 151 6.34 11.84 0.74
CA GLY A 151 7.29 12.68 0.03
C GLY A 151 8.53 13.05 0.86
N GLN A 152 8.80 12.35 1.96
CA GLN A 152 9.99 12.61 2.77
C GLN A 152 11.22 12.12 1.99
N GLU A 153 12.16 13.04 1.73
CA GLU A 153 13.48 12.68 1.26
C GLU A 153 14.20 11.92 2.39
N ILE A 154 14.26 10.60 2.23
CA ILE A 154 15.01 9.76 3.15
C ILE A 154 16.48 9.89 2.79
N ASP A 155 17.13 10.94 3.30
CA ASP A 155 18.58 10.98 3.36
C ASP A 155 19.08 9.79 4.20
N ARG A 156 20.22 9.20 3.84
CA ARG A 156 20.78 8.01 4.50
C ARG A 156 20.90 8.22 6.02
N ASN A 157 21.19 9.44 6.46
CA ASN A 157 21.27 9.78 7.88
C ASN A 157 19.91 9.76 8.58
N ARG A 158 18.86 10.35 7.98
CA ARG A 158 17.49 10.30 8.56
C ARG A 158 16.88 8.91 8.48
N ALA A 159 17.21 8.16 7.42
CA ALA A 159 16.91 6.73 7.35
C ALA A 159 17.52 6.02 8.55
N ALA A 160 18.83 6.19 8.78
CA ALA A 160 19.54 5.51 9.87
C ALA A 160 18.99 5.91 11.25
N GLU A 161 18.62 7.17 11.45
CA GLU A 161 18.00 7.63 12.70
C GLU A 161 16.61 7.02 12.93
N LEU A 162 15.73 7.07 11.93
CA LEU A 162 14.41 6.43 11.98
C LEU A 162 14.53 4.92 12.16
N LEU A 163 15.48 4.28 11.46
CA LEU A 163 15.78 2.86 11.59
C LEU A 163 16.43 2.54 12.93
N GLY A 164 17.15 3.45 13.55
CA GLY A 164 17.71 3.31 14.89
C GLY A 164 16.62 3.32 15.95
N VAL A 165 15.70 4.30 15.89
CA VAL A 165 14.57 4.40 16.84
C VAL A 165 13.58 3.25 16.65
N VAL A 166 13.16 3.00 15.40
CA VAL A 166 12.28 1.87 15.07
C VAL A 166 12.99 0.56 15.38
N GLY A 167 14.25 0.40 14.96
CA GLY A 167 15.05 -0.80 15.18
C GLY A 167 15.28 -1.11 16.65
N ALA A 168 15.50 -0.11 17.51
CA ALA A 168 15.58 -0.30 18.96
C ALA A 168 14.25 -0.82 19.53
N GLY A 169 13.12 -0.20 19.16
CA GLY A 169 11.79 -0.67 19.56
C GLY A 169 11.45 -2.08 19.04
N LEU A 170 11.84 -2.38 17.79
CA LEU A 170 11.69 -3.70 17.19
C LEU A 170 12.60 -4.74 17.87
N GLY A 171 13.81 -4.36 18.28
CA GLY A 171 14.75 -5.19 19.03
C GLY A 171 14.19 -5.59 20.39
N PHE A 172 13.62 -4.67 21.16
CA PHE A 172 12.94 -5.00 22.42
C PHE A 172 11.76 -5.96 22.21
N ARG A 173 10.99 -5.77 21.13
CA ARG A 173 9.90 -6.67 20.77
C ARG A 173 10.41 -8.06 20.34
N ALA A 174 11.61 -8.12 19.76
CA ALA A 174 12.24 -9.36 19.38
C ALA A 174 12.62 -10.19 20.60
N VAL A 175 13.26 -9.55 21.58
CA VAL A 175 13.58 -10.16 22.88
C VAL A 175 12.30 -10.64 23.59
N ALA A 176 11.23 -9.83 23.60
CA ALA A 176 9.96 -10.23 24.21
C ALA A 176 9.31 -11.45 23.52
N ARG A 177 9.53 -11.64 22.21
CA ARG A 177 9.05 -12.81 21.46
C ARG A 177 9.87 -14.06 21.71
N GLU A 178 11.18 -13.91 21.81
CA GLU A 178 12.08 -15.02 22.14
C GLU A 178 11.74 -15.61 23.52
N LEU A 179 11.33 -14.78 24.48
CA LEU A 179 10.80 -15.24 25.77
C LEU A 179 9.48 -16.03 25.65
N LEU A 180 8.68 -15.79 24.62
CA LEU A 180 7.42 -16.50 24.36
C LEU A 180 7.63 -17.83 23.61
N ASP A 181 8.79 -18.05 23.00
CA ASP A 181 9.15 -19.31 22.33
C ASP A 181 9.30 -20.49 23.30
N LEU A 182 9.24 -20.24 24.61
CA LEU A 182 9.27 -21.23 25.68
C LEU A 182 7.93 -21.97 25.89
N VAL A 183 6.85 -21.60 25.19
CA VAL A 183 5.52 -22.20 25.34
C VAL A 183 5.17 -23.11 24.14
N PRO A 184 5.13 -24.45 24.29
CA PRO A 184 4.80 -25.34 23.18
C PRO A 184 3.28 -25.48 22.96
N VAL A 185 2.90 -25.89 21.73
CA VAL A 185 1.58 -26.40 21.26
C VAL A 185 0.67 -25.42 20.47
N ALA A 186 0.56 -24.12 20.79
CA ALA A 186 -0.23 -23.14 20.00
C ALA A 186 0.61 -22.06 19.26
N GLY A 187 1.94 -22.24 19.27
CA GLY A 187 2.91 -21.20 18.92
C GLY A 187 2.77 -20.61 17.52
N TRP A 188 2.51 -21.38 16.47
CA TRP A 188 2.56 -20.88 15.09
C TRP A 188 1.44 -19.88 14.75
N ALA A 189 0.20 -20.16 15.15
CA ALA A 189 -0.94 -19.28 14.90
C ALA A 189 -0.82 -18.00 15.74
N VAL A 190 -0.43 -18.14 17.00
CA VAL A 190 -0.18 -17.02 17.92
C VAL A 190 0.99 -16.17 17.44
N LYS A 191 2.10 -16.78 17.00
CA LYS A 191 3.25 -16.08 16.39
C LYS A 191 2.84 -15.31 15.15
N GLY A 192 2.07 -15.93 14.25
CA GLY A 192 1.50 -15.28 13.08
C GLY A 192 0.63 -14.06 13.45
N ALA A 193 -0.26 -14.23 14.44
CA ALA A 193 -1.12 -13.15 14.92
C ALA A 193 -0.34 -11.99 15.55
N ILE A 194 0.67 -12.28 16.39
CA ILE A 194 1.56 -11.26 16.99
C ILE A 194 2.40 -10.57 15.90
N ALA A 195 2.79 -11.28 14.85
CA ALA A 195 3.59 -10.71 13.76
C ALA A 195 2.72 -9.77 12.93
N TYR A 196 1.49 -10.18 12.64
CA TYR A 196 0.48 -9.37 11.99
C TYR A 196 0.21 -8.09 12.78
N SER A 197 -0.20 -8.22 14.05
CA SER A 197 -0.59 -7.09 14.88
C SER A 197 0.56 -6.13 15.15
N GLY A 198 1.77 -6.65 15.43
CA GLY A 198 2.96 -5.83 15.61
C GLY A 198 3.33 -5.05 14.36
N THR A 199 3.27 -5.68 13.18
CA THR A 199 3.55 -4.99 11.91
C THR A 199 2.49 -3.94 11.61
N LYS A 200 1.22 -4.24 11.88
CA LYS A 200 0.12 -3.29 11.75
C LYS A 200 0.31 -2.07 12.65
N ALA A 201 0.62 -2.28 13.93
CA ALA A 201 0.84 -1.21 14.89
C ALA A 201 2.00 -0.30 14.51
N VAL A 202 3.13 -0.87 14.07
CA VAL A 202 4.29 -0.09 13.57
C VAL A 202 3.91 0.75 12.36
N GLY A 203 3.18 0.16 11.41
CA GLY A 203 2.71 0.88 10.23
C GLY A 203 1.74 2.03 10.56
N GLU A 204 0.75 1.78 11.42
CA GLU A 204 -0.20 2.81 11.86
C GLU A 204 0.49 3.94 12.65
N ALA A 205 1.47 3.61 13.48
CA ALA A 205 2.28 4.59 14.19
C ALA A 205 3.11 5.45 13.22
N ALA A 206 3.73 4.82 12.20
CA ALA A 206 4.46 5.54 11.18
C ALA A 206 3.55 6.49 10.37
N VAL A 207 2.36 6.03 9.97
CA VAL A 207 1.37 6.91 9.31
C VAL A 207 1.07 8.12 10.18
N ARG A 208 0.67 7.94 11.44
CA ARG A 208 0.38 9.05 12.35
C ARG A 208 1.57 10.00 12.54
N TYR A 209 2.79 9.46 12.62
CA TYR A 209 4.01 10.24 12.78
C TYR A 209 4.27 11.18 11.59
N PHE A 210 4.09 10.68 10.36
CA PHE A 210 4.31 11.46 9.15
C PHE A 210 3.13 12.37 8.81
N ASP A 211 1.90 11.94 9.10
CA ASP A 211 0.70 12.77 8.93
C ASP A 211 0.76 14.03 9.79
N ALA A 212 1.24 13.92 11.03
CA ALA A 212 1.45 15.07 11.92
C ALA A 212 2.55 16.04 11.46
N ARG A 213 3.30 15.70 10.40
CA ARG A 213 4.44 16.47 9.87
C ARG A 213 4.26 16.88 8.40
N ALA A 214 3.14 16.51 7.78
CA ALA A 214 2.82 16.78 6.38
C ALA A 214 1.93 18.02 6.25
#